data_AF-A0A1Z8M6Q1-F1
#
_entry.id   AF-A0A1Z8M6Q1-F1
#
_cell.length_a   1.000
_cell.length_b   1.000
_cell.length_c   1.000
_cell.angle_alpha   90.00
_cell.angle_beta   90.00
_cell.angle_gamma   90.00
#
_symmetry.space_group_name_H-M   'P 1'
#
loop_
_entity.id
_entity.type
_entity.pdbx_description
1 polymer ?
#
loop_
_entity_poly.entity_id
_entity_poly.type
_entity_poly.pdbx_seq_one_letter_code
_entity_poly.pdbx_strand_id
1 'polypeptide(L)' 'MFFFDPLYLLFAAPGLLLAFWAQSRVKVVFAEYSEVGLTRRQTGAQIARNILQRSGLNHVNVERTDSFLGDHYDP' A
#
# COMPACT_ATOMS: atom_id res chain seq x y z
N MET A 1 -2.31 28.88 21.95
CA MET A 1 -1.87 27.66 22.66
C MET A 1 -2.88 26.58 22.35
N PHE A 2 -2.48 25.47 21.73
CA PHE A 2 -3.36 24.30 21.61
C PHE A 2 -3.43 23.62 22.98
N PHE A 3 -4.60 23.62 23.60
CA PHE A 3 -4.83 22.86 24.83
C PHE A 3 -5.18 21.42 24.44
N PHE A 4 -4.41 20.46 24.96
CA PHE A 4 -4.69 19.05 24.80
C PHE A 4 -5.77 18.65 25.81
N ASP A 5 -6.94 18.25 25.32
CA ASP A 5 -8.04 17.77 26.13
C ASP A 5 -8.08 16.23 26.09
N PRO A 6 -7.88 15.53 27.22
CA PRO A 6 -7.98 14.07 27.30
C PRO A 6 -9.33 13.51 26.83
N LEU A 7 -10.43 14.28 26.93
CA LEU A 7 -11.74 13.86 26.46
C LEU A 7 -11.78 13.70 24.93
N TYR A 8 -11.03 14.52 24.18
CA TYR A 8 -10.92 14.38 22.73
C TYR A 8 -10.38 12.99 22.34
N LEU A 9 -9.34 12.52 23.02
CA LEU A 9 -8.77 11.19 22.76
C LEU A 9 -9.74 10.07 23.11
N LEU A 10 -10.52 10.21 24.19
CA LEU A 10 -11.53 9.22 24.55
C LEU A 10 -12.58 9.05 23.45
N PHE A 11 -13.06 10.16 22.87
CA PHE A 11 -14.03 10.11 21.77
C PHE A 11 -13.41 9.68 20.44
N ALA A 12 -12.14 10.03 20.18
CA ALA A 12 -11.42 9.59 18.99
C ALA A 12 -10.95 8.12 19.07
N ALA A 13 -10.82 7.56 20.28
CA ALA A 13 -10.25 6.24 20.53
C ALA A 13 -10.89 5.12 19.70
N PRO A 14 -12.22 5.00 19.55
CA PRO A 14 -12.81 3.94 18.74
C PRO A 14 -12.34 3.99 17.27
N GLY A 15 -12.29 5.19 16.68
CA GLY A 15 -11.82 5.38 15.31
C GLY A 15 -10.32 5.09 15.16
N LEU A 16 -9.51 5.56 16.12
CA LEU A 16 -8.07 5.31 16.13
C LEU A 16 -7.74 3.82 16.29
N LEU A 17 -8.46 3.11 17.16
CA LEU A 17 -8.29 1.68 17.35
C LEU A 17 -8.63 0.90 16.07
N LEU A 18 -9.73 1.27 15.40
CA LEU A 18 -10.10 0.66 14.11
C LEU A 18 -9.05 0.95 13.03
N ALA A 19 -8.57 2.20 12.92
CA ALA A 19 -7.53 2.57 11.97
C ALA A 19 -6.22 1.80 12.23
N PHE A 20 -5.81 1.69 13.49
CA PHE A 20 -4.62 0.95 13.87
C PHE A 20 -4.76 -0.54 13.56
N TRP A 21 -5.92 -1.13 13.88
CA TRP A 21 -6.21 -2.53 13.56
C TRP A 21 -6.18 -2.78 12.05
N ALA A 22 -6.84 -1.93 11.26
CA ALA A 22 -6.86 -2.04 9.81
C ALA A 22 -5.44 -1.95 9.22
N GLN A 23 -4.66 -0.94 9.65
CA GLN A 23 -3.29 -0.77 9.22
C GLN A 23 -2.41 -1.98 9.58
N SER A 24 -2.57 -2.52 10.79
CA SER A 24 -1.87 -3.72 11.23
C SER A 24 -2.23 -4.93 10.36
N ARG A 25 -3.53 -5.12 10.08
CA ARG A 25 -4.01 -6.24 9.25
C ARG A 25 -3.45 -6.16 7.82
N VAL A 26 -3.42 -4.97 7.21
CA VAL A 26 -2.83 -4.77 5.87
C VAL A 26 -1.36 -5.16 5.86
N LYS A 27 -0.58 -4.71 6.85
CA LYS A 27 0.85 -5.05 6.95
C LYS A 27 1.08 -6.55 7.08
N VAL A 28 0.28 -7.23 7.91
CA VAL A 28 0.39 -8.69 8.11
C VAL A 28 0.09 -9.44 6.81
N VAL A 29 -1.02 -9.13 6.16
CA VAL A 29 -1.41 -9.79 4.90
C VAL A 29 -0.38 -9.50 3.81
N PHE A 30 0.09 -8.26 3.69
CA PHE A 30 1.12 -7.92 2.71
C PHE A 30 2.40 -8.73 2.94
N ALA A 31 2.88 -8.82 4.19
CA ALA A 31 4.08 -9.59 4.52
C ALA A 31 3.92 -11.06 4.13
N GLU A 32 2.82 -11.70 4.54
CA GLU A 32 2.53 -13.11 4.25
C GLU A 32 2.53 -13.41 2.74
N TYR A 33 1.81 -12.61 1.95
CA TYR A 33 1.68 -12.87 0.51
C TYR A 33 2.87 -12.34 -0.31
N SER A 34 3.70 -11.46 0.23
CA SER A 34 4.92 -11.01 -0.45
C SER A 34 5.98 -12.12 -0.56
N GLU A 35 5.94 -13.10 0.33
CA GLU A 35 6.83 -14.27 0.32
C GLU A 35 6.31 -15.40 -0.60
N VAL A 36 5.02 -15.34 -0.98
CA VAL A 36 4.41 -16.33 -1.88
C VAL A 36 4.82 -16.05 -3.32
N GLY A 37 5.75 -16.86 -3.81
CA GLY A 37 6.22 -16.79 -5.19
C GLY A 37 5.12 -17.10 -6.21
N LEU A 38 5.12 -16.36 -7.32
CA LEU A 38 4.20 -16.61 -8.44
C LEU A 38 4.66 -17.82 -9.25
N THR A 39 3.70 -18.64 -9.72
CA THR A 39 3.95 -19.83 -10.54
C THR A 39 4.78 -19.54 -11.79
N ARG A 40 4.64 -18.33 -12.35
CA ARG A 40 5.35 -17.90 -13.57
C ARG A 40 6.74 -17.30 -13.32
N ARG A 41 7.22 -17.24 -12.06
CA ARG A 41 8.51 -16.62 -11.67
C ARG A 41 8.71 -15.20 -12.22
N GLN A 42 7.61 -14.45 -12.34
CA GLN A 42 7.64 -13.07 -12.84
C GLN A 42 7.83 -12.09 -11.69
N THR A 43 8.54 -10.99 -11.95
CA THR A 43 8.65 -9.88 -11.00
C THR A 43 7.39 -8.98 -11.08
N GLY A 44 7.11 -8.21 -10.03
CA GLY A 44 6.01 -7.24 -10.04
C GLY A 44 6.08 -6.26 -11.22
N ALA A 45 7.29 -5.79 -11.56
CA ALA A 45 7.51 -4.93 -12.72
C ALA A 45 7.14 -5.59 -14.05
N GLN A 46 7.45 -6.88 -14.22
CA GLN A 46 7.07 -7.64 -15.42
C GLN A 46 5.55 -7.82 -15.53
N ILE A 47 4.88 -8.06 -14.41
CA ILE A 47 3.41 -8.16 -14.37
C ILE A 47 2.78 -6.82 -14.72
N ALA A 48 3.24 -5.73 -14.11
CA ALA A 48 2.77 -4.39 -14.41
C ALA A 48 2.95 -4.06 -15.90
N ARG A 49 4.12 -4.40 -16.47
CA ARG A 49 4.36 -4.27 -17.91
C ARG A 49 3.38 -5.08 -18.76
N ASN A 50 3.09 -6.31 -18.36
CA ASN A 50 2.17 -7.17 -19.08
C ASN A 50 0.72 -6.64 -19.04
N ILE A 51 0.29 -6.08 -17.91
CA ILE A 51 -1.03 -5.45 -17.76
C ILE A 51 -1.14 -4.24 -18.69
N LEU A 52 -0.15 -3.34 -18.66
CA LEU A 52 -0.13 -2.14 -19.53
C LEU A 52 -0.14 -2.51 -21.02
N GLN A 53 0.64 -3.52 -21.42
CA GLN A 53 0.65 -4.02 -22.79
C GLN A 53 -0.72 -4.54 -23.23
N ARG A 54 -1.40 -5.31 -22.38
CA ARG A 54 -2.75 -5.81 -22.66
C ARG A 54 -3.78 -4.68 -22.76
N SER A 55 -3.56 -3.58 -22.05
CA SER A 55 -4.38 -2.38 -22.11
C SER A 55 -4.01 -1.42 -23.26
N GLY A 56 -3.03 -1.77 -24.11
CA GLY A 56 -2.56 -0.90 -25.20
C GLY A 56 -1.67 0.26 -24.77
N LEU A 57 -1.26 0.32 -23.50
CA LEU A 57 -0.47 1.39 -22.89
C LEU A 57 1.04 1.11 -22.99
N ASN A 58 1.52 0.86 -24.21
CA ASN A 58 2.93 0.49 -24.43
C ASN A 58 3.92 1.64 -24.13
N HIS A 59 3.44 2.88 -24.15
CA HIS A 59 4.24 4.09 -23.96
C HIS A 59 4.40 4.52 -22.49
N VAL A 60 3.64 3.91 -21.55
CA VAL A 60 3.74 4.20 -20.12
C VAL A 60 4.94 3.45 -19.56
N ASN A 61 5.85 4.09 -18.82
CA ASN A 61 7.01 3.45 -18.20
C ASN A 61 6.62 2.74 -16.88
N VAL A 62 7.39 1.72 -16.49
CA VAL A 62 7.23 1.04 -15.20
C VAL A 62 8.54 1.21 -14.45
N GLU A 63 8.46 1.85 -13.29
CA GLU A 63 9.61 2.17 -12.46
C GLU A 63 9.42 1.58 -11.07
N ARG A 64 10.53 1.17 -10.45
CA ARG A 64 10.54 0.70 -9.07
C ARG A 64 10.82 1.91 -8.17
N THR A 65 10.01 2.08 -7.14
CA THR A 65 10.24 3.05 -6.06
C THR A 65 10.78 2.34 -4.82
N ASP A 66 11.52 3.07 -4.00
CA ASP A 66 12.04 2.60 -2.71
C ASP A 66 11.02 2.77 -1.57
N SER A 67 9.85 3.35 -1.85
CA SER A 67 8.78 3.54 -0.85
C SER A 67 8.07 2.23 -0.53
N PHE A 68 7.90 1.93 0.76
CA PHE A 68 7.18 0.76 1.24
C PHE A 68 5.71 1.09 1.48
N LEU A 69 4.81 0.51 0.66
CA LEU A 69 3.36 0.75 0.72
C LEU A 69 2.95 2.23 0.65
N GLY A 70 3.80 3.08 0.09
CA GLY A 70 3.47 4.47 -0.18
C GLY A 70 3.02 4.66 -1.62
N ASP A 71 2.15 5.63 -1.82
CA ASP A 71 1.71 6.02 -3.16
C ASP A 71 2.81 6.84 -3.85
N HIS A 72 3.04 6.56 -5.14
CA HIS A 72 3.93 7.34 -6.00
C HIS A 72 3.09 7.99 -7.11
N TYR A 73 2.98 9.31 -7.08
CA TYR A 73 2.32 10.12 -8.10
C TYR A 73 3.37 10.93 -8.86
N ASP A 74 3.35 10.85 -10.19
CA ASP A 74 4.16 11.68 -11.10
C ASP A 74 3.27 12.81 -11.64
N PRO A 75 3.53 14.09 -11.30
CA PRO A 75 2.67 15.23 -11.66
C PRO A 75 2.83 15.71 -13.12
#